data_AF-A0A9D0KLV3-F1
#
_entry.id   AF-A0A9D0KLV3-F1
#
_cell.length_a   1.000
_cell.length_b   1.000
_cell.length_c   1.000
_cell.angle_alpha   90.00
_cell.angle_beta   90.00
_cell.angle_gamma   90.00
#
_symmetry.space_group_name_H-M   'P 1'
#
loop_
_entity.id
_entity.type
_entity.pdbx_description
1 polymer ?
#
loop_
_entity_poly.entity_id
_entity_poly.type
_entity_poly.pdbx_seq_one_letter_code
_entity_poly.pdbx_strand_id
1 'polypeptide(L)'
;MRIVIFANGDLGDPVSTARLWIRDEDCIVAADGGTHHVLRAGLHPHHVIGDLDSLLPTLRTKLERAGTQFHISPPQKDETDLELALKWAASLDGVQEILVLGALGGRPDQALANLLLLALPELAPYRVRVIDGAWTIQTIRA
;
A
#
# COMPACT_ATOMS: atom_id res chain seq x y z
N MET A 1 -5.10 -9.97 -11.63
CA MET A 1 -5.06 -9.89 -10.15
C MET A 1 -5.19 -8.44 -9.72
N ARG A 2 -5.84 -8.19 -8.57
CA ARG A 2 -5.93 -6.86 -7.96
C ARG A 2 -5.01 -6.81 -6.74
N ILE A 3 -4.27 -5.71 -6.62
CA ILE A 3 -3.36 -5.45 -5.49
C ILE A 3 -3.93 -4.31 -4.66
N VAL A 4 -3.96 -4.47 -3.34
CA VAL A 4 -4.39 -3.43 -2.40
C VAL A 4 -3.21 -3.07 -1.51
N ILE A 5 -2.70 -1.86 -1.69
CA ILE A 5 -1.56 -1.31 -0.96
C ILE A 5 -2.08 -0.44 0.18
N PHE A 6 -1.71 -0.74 1.41
CA PHE A 6 -1.91 0.13 2.57
C PHE A 6 -0.66 0.98 2.79
N ALA A 7 -0.81 2.30 2.66
CA ALA A 7 0.16 3.28 3.11
C ALA A 7 -0.07 3.67 4.58
N ASN A 8 0.76 4.57 5.10
CA ASN A 8 0.81 4.93 6.54
C ASN A 8 0.07 6.25 6.88
N GLY A 9 -0.76 6.76 5.99
CA GLY A 9 -1.62 7.92 6.25
C GLY A 9 -2.87 7.54 7.06
N ASP A 10 -3.56 8.54 7.59
CA ASP A 10 -4.73 8.31 8.44
C ASP A 10 -5.89 7.69 7.66
N LEU A 11 -6.15 6.40 7.93
CA LEU A 11 -7.24 5.62 7.33
C LEU A 11 -8.55 5.70 8.13
N GLY A 12 -8.57 6.41 9.27
CA GLY A 12 -9.73 6.50 10.17
C GLY A 12 -10.12 5.15 10.77
N ASP A 13 -11.10 4.48 10.14
CA ASP A 13 -11.56 3.13 10.49
C ASP A 13 -11.10 2.09 9.43
N PRO A 14 -9.97 1.40 9.67
CA PRO A 14 -9.47 0.35 8.78
C PRO A 14 -10.44 -0.82 8.60
N VAL A 15 -11.26 -1.15 9.60
CA VAL A 15 -12.17 -2.30 9.52
C VAL A 15 -13.30 -2.00 8.54
N SER A 16 -13.94 -0.84 8.69
CA SER A 16 -15.00 -0.41 7.77
C SER A 16 -14.47 -0.19 6.36
N THR A 17 -13.28 0.41 6.22
CA THR A 17 -12.64 0.59 4.91
C THR A 17 -12.35 -0.75 4.23
N ALA A 18 -11.77 -1.71 4.96
CA ALA A 18 -11.49 -3.03 4.42
C ALA A 18 -12.76 -3.73 3.95
N ARG A 19 -13.84 -3.69 4.74
CA ARG A 19 -15.14 -4.29 4.37
C ARG A 19 -15.74 -3.72 3.08
N LEU A 20 -15.47 -2.45 2.77
CA LEU A 20 -16.02 -1.79 1.59
C LEU A 20 -15.19 -2.05 0.33
N TRP A 21 -13.86 -2.13 0.47
CA TRP A 21 -12.96 -2.05 -0.68
C TRP A 21 -12.22 -3.36 -0.99
N ILE A 22 -12.06 -4.24 0.00
CA ILE A 22 -11.25 -5.44 -0.10
C ILE A 22 -12.11 -6.65 -0.41
N ARG A 23 -11.58 -7.52 -1.27
CA ARG A 23 -12.16 -8.82 -1.66
C ARG A 23 -11.21 -9.93 -1.23
N ASP A 24 -11.76 -11.13 -1.11
CA ASP A 24 -11.00 -12.30 -0.65
C ASP A 24 -9.84 -12.66 -1.59
N GLU A 25 -9.98 -12.41 -2.89
CA GLU A 25 -8.93 -12.67 -3.90
C GLU A 25 -7.85 -11.58 -4.02
N ASP A 26 -7.93 -10.51 -3.21
CA ASP A 26 -6.98 -9.40 -3.30
C ASP A 26 -5.61 -9.74 -2.72
N CYS A 27 -4.56 -9.33 -3.43
CA CYS A 27 -3.22 -9.33 -2.88
C CYS A 27 -3.01 -8.10 -2.00
N ILE A 28 -3.12 -8.30 -0.68
CA ILE A 28 -2.84 -7.28 0.35
C ILE A 28 -1.33 -7.03 0.50
N VAL A 29 -0.94 -5.76 0.34
CA VAL A 29 0.43 -5.25 0.48
C VAL A 29 0.44 -4.12 1.50
N ALA A 30 1.45 -4.09 2.36
CA ALA A 30 1.68 -2.98 3.28
C ALA A 30 2.98 -2.24 2.89
N ALA A 31 2.89 -0.92 2.75
CA ALA A 31 4.05 -0.03 2.68
C ALA A 31 4.45 0.37 4.10
N ASP A 32 5.51 -0.26 4.61
CA ASP A 32 6.07 -0.09 5.94
C ASP A 32 4.99 0.04 7.05
N GLY A 33 4.80 1.23 7.64
CA GLY A 33 3.83 1.51 8.69
C GLY A 33 2.37 1.20 8.33
N GLY A 34 2.05 1.09 7.03
CA GLY A 34 0.77 0.59 6.52
C GLY A 34 0.40 -0.80 7.06
N THR A 35 1.39 -1.57 7.53
CA THR A 35 1.19 -2.86 8.20
C THR A 35 0.24 -2.74 9.41
N HIS A 36 0.30 -1.62 10.13
CA HIS A 36 -0.60 -1.38 11.26
C HIS A 36 -2.07 -1.28 10.83
N HIS A 37 -2.34 -0.66 9.68
CA HIS A 37 -3.70 -0.56 9.15
C HIS A 37 -4.23 -1.93 8.72
N VAL A 38 -3.40 -2.75 8.05
CA VAL A 38 -3.76 -4.11 7.66
C VAL A 38 -4.15 -4.94 8.89
N LEU A 39 -3.32 -4.91 9.93
CA LEU A 39 -3.57 -5.67 11.16
C LEU A 39 -4.81 -5.17 11.92
N ARG A 40 -5.02 -3.86 11.99
CA ARG A 40 -6.21 -3.26 12.61
C ARG A 40 -7.50 -3.57 11.85
N ALA A 41 -7.41 -3.76 10.53
CA ALA A 41 -8.52 -4.20 9.71
C ALA A 41 -8.87 -5.68 9.92
N GLY A 42 -8.09 -6.43 10.70
CA GLY A 42 -8.24 -7.88 10.88
C GLY A 42 -7.74 -8.69 9.69
N LEU A 43 -6.92 -8.08 8.83
CA LEU A 43 -6.35 -8.70 7.64
C LEU A 43 -4.91 -9.16 7.88
N HIS A 44 -4.40 -9.93 6.93
CA HIS A 44 -3.01 -10.38 6.89
C HIS A 44 -2.32 -9.83 5.64
N PRO A 45 -1.16 -9.16 5.75
CA PRO A 45 -0.42 -8.71 4.57
C PRO A 45 0.28 -9.91 3.92
N HIS A 46 0.09 -10.07 2.61
CA HIS A 46 0.88 -11.03 1.84
C HIS A 46 2.31 -10.52 1.63
N HIS A 47 2.45 -9.20 1.45
CA HIS A 47 3.75 -8.55 1.30
C HIS A 47 3.87 -7.32 2.19
N VAL A 48 5.06 -7.09 2.71
CA VAL A 48 5.46 -5.84 3.38
C VAL A 48 6.68 -5.28 2.66
N ILE A 49 6.62 -4.00 2.30
CA ILE A 49 7.64 -3.32 1.49
C ILE A 49 8.08 -2.07 2.24
N GLY A 50 9.39 -1.93 2.47
CA GLY A 50 9.97 -0.77 3.13
C GLY A 50 11.29 -1.08 3.82
N ASP A 51 11.79 -0.17 4.63
CA ASP A 51 12.98 -0.40 5.48
C ASP A 51 12.66 -1.09 6.82
N LEU A 52 11.37 -1.25 7.13
CA LEU A 52 10.82 -1.96 8.30
C LEU A 52 11.14 -1.29 9.64
N ASP A 53 11.47 0.00 9.65
CA ASP A 53 11.83 0.72 10.88
C ASP A 53 10.61 0.94 11.82
N SER A 54 9.40 0.91 11.27
CA SER A 54 8.14 1.01 12.00
C SER A 54 7.70 -0.31 12.67
N LEU A 55 8.32 -1.44 12.31
CA LEU A 55 7.89 -2.76 12.77
C LEU A 55 8.74 -3.29 13.94
N LEU A 56 8.06 -3.66 15.03
CA LEU A 56 8.71 -4.38 16.13
C LEU A 56 9.25 -5.74 15.66
N PRO A 57 10.47 -6.14 16.07
CA PRO A 57 11.07 -7.42 15.64
C PRO A 57 10.18 -8.65 15.92
N THR A 58 9.45 -8.63 17.04
CA THR A 58 8.51 -9.71 17.42
C THR A 58 7.32 -9.80 16.47
N LEU A 59 6.80 -8.66 16.02
CA LEU A 59 5.72 -8.61 15.04
C LEU A 59 6.20 -9.11 13.68
N ARG A 60 7.38 -8.70 13.25
CA ARG A 60 8.01 -9.19 12.02
C ARG A 60 8.12 -10.71 12.01
N THR A 61 8.71 -11.32 13.04
CA THR A 61 8.83 -12.79 13.11
C THR A 61 7.47 -13.49 13.07
N LYS A 62 6.44 -12.89 13.68
CA LYS A 62 5.07 -13.44 13.64
C LYS A 62 4.51 -13.41 12.21
N LEU A 63 4.72 -12.32 11.48
CA LEU A 63 4.28 -12.17 10.09
C LEU A 63 5.03 -13.11 9.14
N GLU A 64 6.36 -13.21 9.28
CA GLU A 64 7.19 -14.14 8.50
C GLU A 64 6.70 -15.59 8.67
N ARG A 65 6.42 -16.01 9.92
CA ARG A 65 5.88 -17.35 10.22
C ARG A 65 4.47 -17.58 9.67
N ALA A 66 3.70 -16.53 9.50
CA ALA A 66 2.36 -16.58 8.93
C ALA A 66 2.37 -16.56 7.38
N GLY A 67 3.54 -16.41 6.75
CA GLY A 67 3.70 -16.45 5.31
C GLY A 67 3.86 -15.09 4.63
N THR A 68 3.91 -13.99 5.39
CA THR A 68 4.19 -12.66 4.82
C THR A 68 5.60 -12.61 4.23
N GLN A 69 5.71 -12.14 2.99
CA GLN A 69 6.98 -11.89 2.33
C GLN A 69 7.45 -10.44 2.56
N PHE A 70 8.72 -10.27 2.92
CA PHE A 70 9.29 -8.95 3.19
C PHE A 70 10.23 -8.53 2.06
N HIS A 71 10.01 -7.34 1.52
CA HIS A 71 10.86 -6.71 0.52
C HIS A 71 11.60 -5.55 1.17
N ILE A 72 12.76 -5.87 1.74
CA ILE A 72 13.57 -4.92 2.53
C ILE A 72 14.34 -4.02 1.59
N SER A 73 14.20 -2.71 1.78
CA SER A 73 14.95 -1.70 1.05
C SER A 73 15.93 -0.97 1.99
N PRO A 74 17.08 -0.49 1.48
CA PRO A 74 18.00 0.29 2.31
C PRO A 74 17.33 1.60 2.79
N PRO A 75 17.60 2.05 4.04
CA PRO A 75 17.04 3.29 4.57
C PRO A 75 17.50 4.55 3.81
N GLN A 76 18.67 4.50 3.19
CA GLN A 76 19.24 5.59 2.39
C GLN A 76 18.86 5.42 0.93
N LYS A 77 17.57 5.58 0.64
CA LYS A 77 17.01 5.61 -0.71
C LYS A 77 16.25 6.92 -0.92
N ASP A 78 16.12 7.32 -2.19
CA ASP A 78 15.39 8.54 -2.54
C ASP A 78 13.87 8.27 -2.64
N GLU A 79 13.46 7.01 -2.82
CA GLU A 79 12.05 6.62 -2.92
C GLU A 79 11.35 6.43 -1.58
N THR A 80 10.06 6.76 -1.54
CA THR A 80 9.20 6.42 -0.38
C THR A 80 8.80 4.94 -0.39
N ASP A 81 8.35 4.41 0.75
CA ASP A 81 7.88 3.01 0.80
C ASP A 81 6.64 2.76 -0.07
N LEU A 82 5.75 3.76 -0.19
CA LEU A 82 4.62 3.67 -1.09
C LEU A 82 5.07 3.65 -2.56
N GLU A 83 6.06 4.46 -2.92
CA GLU A 83 6.62 4.45 -4.28
C GLU A 83 7.22 3.08 -4.61
N LEU A 84 7.99 2.49 -3.69
CA LEU A 84 8.51 1.15 -3.86
C LEU A 84 7.41 0.10 -3.99
N ALA A 85 6.36 0.20 -3.17
CA ALA A 85 5.24 -0.73 -3.23
C ALA A 85 4.48 -0.63 -4.56
N LEU A 86 4.32 0.58 -5.11
CA LEU A 86 3.73 0.81 -6.43
C LEU A 86 4.62 0.25 -7.56
N LYS A 87 5.92 0.52 -7.52
CA LYS A 87 6.89 -0.02 -8.50
C LYS A 87 6.96 -1.54 -8.45
N TRP A 88 6.93 -2.12 -7.25
CA TRP A 88 6.85 -3.57 -7.05
C TRP A 88 5.55 -4.14 -7.62
N ALA A 89 4.40 -3.53 -7.34
CA ALA A 89 3.13 -3.99 -7.89
C ALA A 89 3.12 -3.92 -9.43
N ALA A 90 3.70 -2.87 -10.01
CA ALA A 90 3.80 -2.67 -11.45
C ALA A 90 4.77 -3.64 -12.16
N SER A 91 5.69 -4.28 -11.42
CA SER A 91 6.65 -5.24 -11.99
C SER A 91 6.11 -6.67 -12.06
N LEU A 92 4.93 -6.92 -11.47
CA LEU A 92 4.29 -8.23 -11.48
C LEU A 92 3.45 -8.46 -12.74
N ASP A 93 3.55 -9.65 -13.30
CA ASP A 93 2.71 -10.07 -14.41
C ASP A 93 1.24 -10.26 -13.99
N GLY A 94 0.31 -9.91 -14.87
CA GLY A 94 -1.13 -10.16 -14.68
C GLY A 94 -1.84 -9.23 -13.69
N VAL A 95 -1.20 -8.13 -13.27
CA VAL A 95 -1.84 -7.07 -12.48
C VAL A 95 -2.83 -6.28 -13.35
N GLN A 96 -4.03 -6.08 -12.83
CA GLN A 96 -5.13 -5.41 -13.54
C GLN A 96 -5.52 -4.08 -12.88
N GLU A 97 -5.47 -4.02 -11.55
CA GLU A 97 -5.85 -2.85 -10.76
C GLU A 97 -4.98 -2.78 -9.50
N ILE A 98 -4.59 -1.57 -9.13
CA ILE A 98 -3.89 -1.26 -7.89
C ILE A 98 -4.75 -0.26 -7.10
N LEU A 99 -5.19 -0.66 -5.92
CA LEU A 99 -5.86 0.22 -4.97
C LEU A 99 -4.87 0.65 -3.89
N VAL A 100 -4.89 1.93 -3.54
CA VAL A 100 -4.06 2.48 -2.47
C VAL A 100 -4.97 3.04 -1.38
N LEU A 101 -4.82 2.51 -0.17
CA LEU A 101 -5.52 2.94 1.03
C LEU A 101 -4.54 3.68 1.95
N GLY A 102 -5.02 4.67 2.70
CA GLY A 102 -4.18 5.41 3.65
C GLY A 102 -3.08 6.21 2.96
N ALA A 103 -3.26 6.56 1.68
CA ALA A 103 -2.34 7.45 0.98
C ALA A 103 -2.57 8.92 1.34
N LEU A 104 -3.72 9.24 1.93
CA LEU A 104 -4.09 10.56 2.41
C LEU A 104 -4.18 10.57 3.94
N GLY A 105 -4.24 11.76 4.53
CA GLY A 105 -4.40 11.95 5.97
C GLY A 105 -3.09 12.19 6.73
N GLY A 106 -3.18 12.94 7.81
CA GLY A 106 -2.02 13.39 8.59
C GLY A 106 -1.27 14.54 7.92
N ARG A 107 -0.27 14.24 7.08
CA ARG A 107 0.68 15.22 6.53
C ARG A 107 0.33 15.65 5.10
N PRO A 108 0.01 16.94 4.85
CA PRO A 108 -0.37 17.41 3.51
C PRO A 108 0.71 17.25 2.43
N ASP A 109 1.98 17.41 2.82
CA ASP A 109 3.13 17.25 1.92
C ASP A 109 3.29 15.79 1.46
N GLN A 110 3.10 14.83 2.37
CA GLN A 110 3.08 13.40 2.02
C GLN A 110 1.86 13.04 1.18
N ALA A 111 0.68 13.58 1.51
CA ALA A 111 -0.53 13.37 0.71
C ALA A 111 -0.33 13.85 -0.73
N LEU A 112 0.25 15.03 -0.93
CA LEU A 112 0.58 15.54 -2.27
C LEU A 112 1.60 14.65 -2.97
N ALA A 113 2.68 14.24 -2.29
CA ALA A 113 3.68 13.34 -2.84
C ALA A 113 3.05 12.01 -3.31
N ASN A 114 2.21 11.40 -2.47
CA ASN A 114 1.51 10.14 -2.78
C ASN A 114 0.60 10.28 -4.01
N LEU A 115 -0.08 11.42 -4.17
CA LEU A 115 -0.90 11.67 -5.36
C LEU A 115 -0.05 11.83 -6.63
N LEU A 116 1.13 12.47 -6.53
CA LEU A 116 2.06 12.59 -7.66
C LEU A 116 2.62 11.24 -8.11
N LEU A 117 2.76 10.27 -7.21
CA LEU A 117 3.17 8.91 -7.57
C LEU A 117 2.21 8.25 -8.57
N LEU A 118 0.91 8.61 -8.58
CA LEU A 118 -0.06 8.08 -9.55
C LEU A 118 0.26 8.45 -11.00
N ALA A 119 1.14 9.43 -11.21
CA ALA A 119 1.61 9.86 -12.53
C ALA A 119 2.89 9.16 -12.99
N LEU A 120 3.45 8.23 -12.20
CA LEU A 120 4.63 7.46 -12.59
C LEU A 120 4.41 6.78 -13.97
N PRO A 121 5.41 6.81 -14.87
CA PRO A 121 5.32 6.17 -16.19
C PRO A 121 5.05 4.67 -16.11
N GLU A 122 5.64 3.97 -15.15
CA GLU A 122 5.48 2.53 -14.90
C GLU A 122 4.04 2.16 -14.54
N LEU A 123 3.29 3.12 -13.99
CA LEU A 123 1.88 2.94 -13.65
C LEU A 123 0.93 3.20 -14.83
N ALA A 124 1.43 3.67 -15.97
CA ALA A 124 0.61 3.99 -17.15
C ALA A 124 -0.30 2.86 -17.66
N PRO A 125 0.16 1.60 -17.70
CA PRO A 125 -0.67 0.52 -18.18
C PRO A 125 -1.77 0.09 -17.20
N TYR A 126 -1.71 0.54 -15.94
CA TYR A 126 -2.52 0.01 -14.86
C TYR A 126 -3.59 0.99 -14.40
N ARG A 127 -4.72 0.45 -13.96
CA ARG A 127 -5.72 1.22 -13.24
C ARG A 127 -5.27 1.41 -11.79
N VAL A 128 -4.76 2.58 -11.45
CA VAL A 128 -4.34 2.92 -10.08
C VAL A 128 -5.31 3.90 -9.45
N ARG A 129 -5.81 3.58 -8.25
CA ARG A 129 -6.78 4.41 -7.52
C ARG A 129 -6.38 4.58 -6.07
N VAL A 130 -6.37 5.82 -5.59
CA VAL A 130 -6.35 6.13 -4.16
C VAL A 130 -7.79 6.18 -3.66
N ILE A 131 -8.05 5.49 -2.55
CA ILE A 131 -9.34 5.51 -1.88
C ILE A 131 -9.18 6.24 -0.56
N ASP A 132 -10.08 7.17 -0.29
CA ASP A 132 -10.14 7.91 0.97
C ASP A 132 -11.60 8.15 1.38
N GLY A 133 -12.07 7.37 2.36
CA GLY A 133 -13.48 7.35 2.75
C GLY A 133 -14.41 7.02 1.57
N ALA A 134 -15.29 7.97 1.22
CA ALA A 134 -16.22 7.85 0.10
C ALA A 134 -15.60 8.27 -1.26
N TRP A 135 -14.38 8.77 -1.25
CA TRP A 135 -13.73 9.35 -2.43
C TRP A 135 -12.81 8.34 -3.10
N THR A 136 -12.73 8.48 -4.42
CA THR A 136 -11.75 7.79 -5.27
C THR A 136 -11.02 8.83 -6.08
N ILE A 137 -9.69 8.74 -6.08
CA ILE A 137 -8.81 9.61 -6.86
C ILE A 137 -7.99 8.74 -7.81
N GLN A 138 -7.89 9.14 -9.07
CA GLN A 138 -7.12 8.46 -10.11
C GLN A 138 -6.61 9.47 -11.13
N THR A 139 -5.52 9.13 -11.81
CA THR A 139 -5.07 9.90 -12.98
C THR A 139 -5.93 9.56 -14.20
N ILE A 140 -6.23 10.58 -15.02
CA ILE A 140 -6.87 10.38 -16.32
C ILE A 140 -5.77 10.50 -17.36
N ARG A 141 -5.59 9.47 -18.17
CA ARG A 141 -4.59 9.39 -19.23
C ARG A 141 -5.32 9.31 -20.57
N ALA A 142 -4.83 10.05 -21.57
CA ALA A 142 -5.38 10.10 -22.94
C ALA A 142 -4.61 9.16 -23.86
#